data_AF-A0A7W8T2D7-F1
#
_entry.id   AF-A0A7W8T2D7-F1
#
_cell.length_a   1.000
_cell.length_b   1.000
_cell.length_c   1.000
_cell.angle_alpha   90.00
_cell.angle_beta   90.00
_cell.angle_gamma   90.00
#
_symmetry.space_group_name_H-M   'P 1'
#
loop_
_entity.id
_entity.type
_entity.pdbx_description
1 polymer ?
#
loop_
_entity_poly.entity_id
_entity_poly.type
_entity_poly.pdbx_seq_one_letter_code
_entity_poly.pdbx_strand_id
1 'polypeptide(L)' 'MGRHRAPYPVEFRAHMVELVKAGRTPEEFEPTEQTINTWVAQAHRDCGWAS' A
#
# COMPACT_ATOMS: atom_id res chain seq x y z
N MET A 1 18.97 6.63 -18.16
CA MET A 1 19.07 6.51 -16.69
C MET A 1 17.67 6.47 -16.10
N GLY A 2 17.20 5.28 -15.68
CA GLY A 2 15.93 5.14 -14.99
C GLY A 2 16.02 5.79 -13.62
N ARG A 3 15.21 6.82 -13.36
CA ARG A 3 14.98 7.30 -11.99
C ARG A 3 14.20 6.21 -11.27
N HIS A 4 14.92 5.23 -10.70
CA HIS A 4 14.35 4.39 -9.66
C HIS A 4 14.09 5.31 -8.47
N ARG A 5 12.83 5.78 -8.36
CA ARG A 5 12.36 6.43 -7.13
C ARG A 5 12.61 5.42 -6.02
N ALA A 6 13.29 5.84 -4.95
CA ALA A 6 13.58 4.94 -3.83
C ALA A 6 12.26 4.26 -3.39
N PRO A 7 12.25 2.94 -3.21
CA PRO A 7 11.05 2.23 -2.80
C PRO A 7 10.56 2.81 -1.47
N TYR A 8 9.24 2.94 -1.33
CA TYR A 8 8.64 3.39 -0.09
C TYR A 8 9.03 2.43 1.05
N PRO A 9 9.40 2.96 2.24
CA PRO A 9 9.69 2.14 3.41
C PRO A 9 8.57 1.13 3.70
N VAL A 10 8.91 -0.04 4.23
CA VAL A 10 7.91 -1.09 4.50
C VAL A 10 6.91 -0.64 5.56
N GLU A 11 7.38 0.12 6.56
CA GLU A 11 6.58 0.70 7.63
C GLU A 11 5.59 1.71 7.07
N PHE A 12 6.03 2.54 6.12
CA PHE A 12 5.16 3.50 5.44
C PHE A 12 4.07 2.78 4.64
N ARG A 13 4.44 1.75 3.87
CA ARG A 13 3.47 0.94 3.11
C ARG A 13 2.45 0.27 4.04
N ALA A 14 2.90 -0.29 5.16
CA ALA A 14 2.03 -0.91 6.15
C ALA A 14 1.05 0.10 6.77
N HIS A 15 1.52 1.30 7.11
CA HIS A 15 0.67 2.37 7.64
C HIS A 15 -0.43 2.78 6.65
N MET A 16 -0.07 2.94 5.37
CA MET A 16 -1.04 3.25 4.31
C MET A 16 -2.10 2.15 4.16
N VAL A 17 -1.67 0.87 4.22
CA VAL A 17 -2.59 -0.27 4.16
C VAL A 17 -3.54 -0.30 5.37
N GLU A 18 -3.05 -0.01 6.58
CA GLU A 18 -3.87 0.05 7.79
C GLU A 18 -4.91 1.16 7.72
N LEU A 19 -4.55 2.34 7.24
CA LEU A 19 -5.48 3.46 7.05
C LEU A 19 -6.62 3.11 6.10
N VAL A 20 -6.30 2.47 4.97
CA VAL A 20 -7.32 2.05 3.98
C VAL A 20 -8.20 0.93 4.53
N LYS A 21 -7.62 -0.04 5.24
CA LYS A 21 -8.40 -1.07 5.95
C LYS A 21 -9.33 -0.48 7.02
N ALA A 22 -8.92 0.62 7.66
CA ALA A 22 -9.74 1.37 8.62
C ALA A 22 -10.84 2.23 7.95
N GLY A 23 -10.97 2.18 6.61
CA GLY A 23 -12.01 2.89 5.86
C GLY A 23 -11.62 4.30 5.41
N ARG A 24 -10.33 4.68 5.48
CA ARG A 24 -9.85 5.96 4.91
C ARG A 24 -9.63 5.82 3.41
N THR A 25 -9.96 6.86 2.66
CA THR A 25 -9.79 6.86 1.20
C THR A 25 -8.34 7.19 0.82
N PRO A 26 -7.71 6.43 -0.09
CA PRO A 26 -6.33 6.67 -0.51
C PRO A 26 -6.12 8.01 -1.24
N GLU A 27 -7.18 8.60 -1.80
CA GLU A 27 -7.14 9.82 -2.62
C GLU A 27 -6.56 11.06 -1.91
N GLU A 28 -6.60 11.09 -0.57
CA GLU A 28 -6.08 12.20 0.24
C GLU A 28 -4.57 12.09 0.53
N PHE A 29 -3.92 11.00 0.10
CA PHE A 29 -2.55 10.67 0.47
C PHE A 29 -1.64 10.54 -0.75
N GLU A 30 -0.34 10.78 -0.56
CA GLU A 30 0.68 10.33 -1.50
C GLU A 30 1.30 9.02 -0.99
N PRO A 31 1.62 8.03 -1.85
CA PRO A 31 1.49 7.99 -3.33
C PRO A 31 0.05 7.81 -3.84
N THR A 32 -0.11 7.74 -5.16
CA THR A 32 -1.41 7.53 -5.81
C THR A 32 -2.21 6.37 -5.23
N GLU A 33 -3.54 6.51 -5.23
CA GLU A 33 -4.48 5.48 -4.80
C GLU A 33 -4.15 4.10 -5.36
N GLN A 34 -3.83 4.01 -6.66
CA GLN A 34 -3.49 2.75 -7.32
C GLN A 34 -2.28 2.05 -6.68
N THR A 35 -1.28 2.83 -6.24
CA THR A 35 -0.10 2.30 -5.55
C THR A 35 -0.50 1.72 -4.20
N ILE A 36 -1.33 2.44 -3.45
CA ILE A 36 -1.80 2.03 -2.13
C ILE A 36 -2.69 0.78 -2.24
N ASN A 37 -3.63 0.73 -3.19
CA ASN A 37 -4.48 -0.43 -3.45
C ASN A 37 -3.68 -1.68 -3.82
N THR A 38 -2.59 -1.53 -4.57
CA THR A 38 -1.67 -2.63 -4.87
C THR A 38 -1.05 -3.20 -3.59
N TRP A 39 -0.66 -2.35 -2.65
CA TRP A 39 -0.13 -2.79 -1.35
C TRP A 39 -1.20 -3.45 -0.48
N VAL A 40 -2.44 -2.97 -0.48
CA VAL A 40 -3.54 -3.61 0.25
C VAL A 40 -3.79 -5.02 -0.29
N ALA A 41 -3.82 -5.18 -1.62
CA ALA A 41 -3.98 -6.46 -2.27
C ALA A 41 -2.80 -7.40 -1.96
N GLN A 42 -1.57 -6.88 -1.94
CA GLN A 42 -0.40 -7.67 -1.55
C GLN A 42 -0.47 -8.11 -0.08
N ALA A 43 -0.79 -7.20 0.83
CA ALA A 43 -0.94 -7.52 2.25
C ALA A 43 -2.05 -8.57 2.49
N HIS A 44 -3.14 -8.54 1.72
CA HIS A 44 -4.18 -9.58 1.78
C HIS A 44 -3.66 -10.96 1.35
N ARG A 45 -2.78 -11.01 0.34
CA ARG A 45 -2.13 -12.26 -0.08
C ARG A 45 -1.10 -12.75 0.94
N ASP A 46 -0.30 -11.85 1.49
CA ASP A 46 0.75 -12.16 2.47
C ASP A 46 0.16 -12.63 3.81
N CYS A 47 -0.98 -12.08 4.23
CA CYS A 47 -1.70 -12.54 5.42
C CYS A 47 -2.39 -13.91 5.25
N GLY A 48 -2.34 -14.50 4.05
CA GLY A 48 -2.76 -15.88 3.84
C GLY A 48 -4.23 -16.15 4.18
N TRP A 49 -5.17 -15.51 3.48
CA TRP A 49 -6.42 -16.20 3.13
C TRP A 49 -6.22 -16.89 1.78
N ALA A 50 -5.20 -17.73 1.70
CA ALA A 50 -5.19 -18.84 0.76
C ALA A 50 -5.61 -20.03 1.62
N SER A 51 -6.81 -20.55 1.34
CA SER A 51 -7.38 -21.73 1.99
C SER A 51 -6.40 -22.90 2.09
#